data_AF-A0A9D4KNU5-F1
#
_entry.id   AF-A0A9D4KNU5-F1
#
_cell.length_a   1.000
_cell.length_b   1.000
_cell.length_c   1.000
_cell.angle_alpha   90.00
_cell.angle_beta   90.00
_cell.angle_gamma   90.00
#
_symmetry.space_group_name_H-M   'P 1'
#
loop_
_entity.id
_entity.type
_entity.pdbx_description
1 polymer ?
#
loop_
_entity_poly.entity_id
_entity_poly.type
_entity_poly.pdbx_seq_one_letter_code
_entity_poly.pdbx_strand_id
1 'polypeptide(L)'
;MKYDLKLEELKERRISLRLILMYKVVEGLVPSLPPDKFLKFSKPKRKIKAKTFSDHIATNFVNSQVCNNSKGLQIPDSKALQYRNSFFVDTAIHWNQTVWCRRTA
;
A
#
# COMPACT_ATOMS: atom_id res chain seq x y z
N MET A 1 -9.69 12.65 37.49
CA MET A 1 -8.50 11.93 36.97
C MET A 1 -8.79 11.49 35.55
N LYS A 2 -8.20 12.14 34.54
CA LYS A 2 -8.20 11.62 33.16
C LYS A 2 -7.10 10.57 33.11
N TYR A 3 -7.43 9.35 32.74
CA TYR A 3 -6.43 8.36 32.36
C TYR A 3 -5.64 8.93 31.19
N ASP A 4 -4.31 8.99 31.30
CA ASP A 4 -3.39 9.20 30.16
C ASP A 4 -3.49 7.97 29.26
N LEU A 5 -4.60 7.88 28.53
CA LEU A 5 -4.71 6.95 27.42
C LEU A 5 -3.62 7.34 26.44
N LYS A 6 -2.64 6.45 26.25
CA LYS A 6 -1.57 6.54 25.23
C LYS A 6 -2.19 6.49 23.83
N LEU A 7 -2.97 7.50 23.49
CA LEU A 7 -3.62 7.63 22.21
C LEU A 7 -2.59 8.19 21.25
N GLU A 8 -2.51 7.56 20.08
CA GLU A 8 -1.84 8.13 18.93
C GLU A 8 -2.35 9.55 18.64
N GLU A 9 -1.49 10.37 18.05
CA GLU A 9 -1.86 11.72 17.68
C GLU A 9 -3.08 11.72 16.77
N LEU A 10 -3.91 12.75 16.88
CA LEU A 10 -5.12 12.91 16.06
C LEU A 10 -4.83 12.80 14.55
N LYS A 11 -3.65 13.25 14.13
CA LYS A 11 -3.17 13.16 12.75
C LYS A 11 -2.98 11.70 12.33
N GLU A 12 -2.29 10.90 13.13
CA GLU A 12 -2.02 9.48 12.85
C GLU A 12 -3.33 8.70 12.81
N ARG A 13 -4.20 8.91 13.80
CA ARG A 13 -5.54 8.28 13.83
C ARG A 13 -6.35 8.57 12.57
N ARG A 14 -6.29 9.82 12.07
CA ARG A 14 -6.96 10.19 10.82
C ARG A 14 -6.34 9.47 9.62
N ILE A 15 -5.02 9.33 9.55
CA ILE A 15 -4.35 8.58 8.48
C ILE A 15 -4.76 7.10 8.53
N SER A 16 -4.76 6.49 9.71
CA SER A 16 -5.16 5.10 9.91
C SER A 16 -6.60 4.84 9.45
N LEU A 17 -7.55 5.71 9.80
CA LEU A 17 -8.93 5.61 9.33
C LEU A 17 -9.06 5.70 7.80
N ARG A 18 -8.27 6.57 7.17
CA ARG A 18 -8.23 6.70 5.69
C ARG A 18 -7.72 5.43 5.03
N LEU A 19 -6.65 4.85 5.57
CA LEU A 19 -6.06 3.62 5.05
C LEU A 19 -6.98 2.41 5.25
N ILE A 20 -7.70 2.33 6.37
CA ILE A 20 -8.71 1.28 6.63
C ILE A 20 -9.84 1.37 5.60
N LEU A 21 -10.34 2.58 5.32
CA LEU A 21 -11.37 2.76 4.29
C LEU A 21 -10.84 2.35 2.91
N MET A 22 -9.63 2.79 2.55
CA MET A 22 -9.00 2.44 1.28
C MET A 22 -8.82 0.92 1.13
N TYR A 23 -8.41 0.24 2.20
CA TYR A 23 -8.33 -1.23 2.23
C TYR A 23 -9.67 -1.88 1.88
N LYS A 24 -10.76 -1.43 2.51
CA LYS A 24 -12.10 -1.98 2.23
C LYS A 24 -12.51 -1.75 0.78
N VAL A 25 -12.17 -0.61 0.19
CA VAL A 25 -12.45 -0.33 -1.22
C VAL A 25 -11.62 -1.23 -2.14
N VAL A 26 -10.31 -1.33 -1.89
CA VAL A 26 -9.38 -2.15 -2.70
C VAL A 26 -9.72 -3.65 -2.66
N GLU A 27 -10.17 -4.15 -1.51
CA GLU A 27 -10.61 -5.54 -1.36
C GLU A 27 -12.06 -5.77 -1.81
N GLY A 28 -12.76 -4.75 -2.29
CA GLY A 28 -14.15 -4.88 -2.74
C GLY A 28 -15.15 -5.16 -1.61
N LEU A 29 -14.79 -4.86 -0.37
CA LEU A 29 -15.65 -4.99 0.81
C LEU A 29 -16.69 -3.87 0.91
N VAL A 30 -16.63 -2.88 0.01
CA VAL A 30 -17.62 -1.80 -0.13
C VAL A 30 -18.47 -2.08 -1.37
N PRO A 31 -19.71 -2.58 -1.23
CA PRO A 31 -20.52 -3.04 -2.36
C PRO A 31 -20.84 -1.94 -3.38
N SER A 32 -20.97 -0.69 -2.92
CA SER A 32 -21.29 0.46 -3.77
C SER A 32 -20.11 0.98 -4.60
N LEU A 33 -18.89 0.54 -4.31
CA LEU A 33 -17.66 1.03 -4.95
C LEU A 33 -16.85 -0.14 -5.51
N PRO A 34 -17.24 -0.71 -6.68
CA PRO A 34 -16.47 -1.74 -7.34
C PRO A 34 -15.07 -1.23 -7.71
N PRO A 35 -13.98 -1.80 -7.15
CA PRO A 35 -12.64 -1.23 -7.26
C PRO A 35 -12.18 -1.12 -8.71
N ASP A 36 -12.49 -2.10 -9.56
CA ASP A 36 -12.02 -2.13 -10.96
C ASP A 36 -12.56 -0.98 -11.83
N LYS A 37 -13.66 -0.34 -11.42
CA LYS A 37 -14.23 0.81 -12.14
C LYS A 37 -13.59 2.14 -11.75
N PHE A 38 -13.05 2.25 -10.53
CA PHE A 38 -12.61 3.52 -9.95
C PHE A 38 -11.11 3.58 -9.67
N LEU A 39 -10.47 2.43 -9.50
CA LEU A 39 -9.06 2.29 -9.19
C LEU A 39 -8.29 1.78 -10.41
N LYS A 40 -7.13 2.38 -10.64
CA LYS A 40 -6.14 1.84 -11.57
C LYS A 40 -4.99 1.29 -10.76
N PHE A 41 -4.76 -0.01 -10.85
CA PHE A 41 -3.63 -0.64 -10.16
C PHE A 41 -2.33 -0.41 -10.93
N SER A 42 -1.29 -0.02 -10.19
CA SER A 42 0.07 0.12 -10.73
C SER A 42 0.70 -1.26 -10.87
N LYS A 43 1.25 -1.56 -12.04
CA LYS A 43 2.04 -2.77 -12.24
C LYS A 43 3.42 -2.60 -11.58
N PRO A 44 3.94 -3.62 -10.87
CA PRO A 44 5.28 -3.55 -10.32
C PRO A 44 6.30 -3.31 -11.44
N LYS A 45 7.11 -2.26 -11.31
CA LYS A 45 8.08 -1.84 -12.35
C LYS A 45 9.19 -2.87 -12.59
N ARG A 46 9.50 -3.74 -11.62
CA ARG A 46 10.48 -4.83 -11.76
C ARG A 46 9.92 -6.12 -11.18
N LYS A 47 9.87 -7.17 -12.00
CA LYS A 47 9.67 -8.56 -11.55
C LYS A 47 11.04 -9.22 -11.48
N ILE A 48 11.65 -9.26 -10.29
CA ILE A 48 12.85 -10.06 -10.07
C ILE A 48 12.37 -11.48 -9.82
N LYS A 49 12.73 -12.41 -10.70
CA LYS A 49 12.44 -13.84 -10.52
C LYS A 49 13.66 -14.51 -9.90
N ALA A 50 13.46 -15.29 -8.85
CA ALA A 50 14.48 -16.18 -8.35
C ALA A 50 14.82 -17.21 -9.45
N LYS A 51 16.08 -17.27 -9.87
CA LYS A 51 16.58 -18.40 -10.66
C LYS A 51 16.97 -19.51 -9.69
N THR A 52 16.48 -20.71 -9.95
CA THR A 52 16.92 -21.93 -9.28
C THR A 52 17.77 -22.72 -10.26
N PHE A 53 18.87 -23.29 -9.77
CA PHE A 53 19.72 -24.22 -10.51
C PHE A 53 19.52 -25.58 -9.87
N SER A 54 19.25 -26.62 -10.65
CA SER A 54 18.96 -27.98 -10.13
C SER A 54 20.11 -28.54 -9.30
N ASP A 55 21.34 -28.16 -9.65
CA ASP A 55 22.56 -28.78 -9.12
C ASP A 55 23.24 -27.91 -8.06
N HIS A 56 22.61 -26.81 -7.65
CA HIS A 56 23.21 -25.86 -6.72
C HIS A 56 22.20 -25.28 -5.73
N ILE A 57 22.46 -25.46 -4.43
CA ILE A 57 21.69 -24.87 -3.34
C ILE A 57 22.21 -23.44 -3.12
N ALA A 58 21.59 -22.47 -3.81
CA ALA A 58 21.82 -21.05 -3.58
C ALA A 58 20.73 -20.47 -2.68
N THR A 59 21.11 -19.76 -1.61
CA THR A 59 20.20 -18.97 -0.79
C THR A 59 19.78 -17.71 -1.54
N ASN A 60 18.73 -17.81 -2.35
CA ASN A 60 18.27 -16.69 -3.16
C ASN A 60 17.61 -15.62 -2.27
N PHE A 61 18.20 -14.41 -2.21
CA PHE A 61 17.67 -13.29 -1.43
C PHE A 61 16.26 -12.85 -1.87
N VAL A 62 15.83 -13.22 -3.07
CA VAL A 62 14.48 -12.96 -3.56
C VAL A 62 13.44 -13.81 -2.82
N ASN A 63 13.82 -15.02 -2.38
CA ASN A 63 12.92 -15.93 -1.64
C ASN A 63 12.76 -15.52 -0.18
N SER A 64 13.67 -14.70 0.37
CA SER A 64 13.59 -14.16 1.73
C SER A 64 12.95 -12.77 1.78
N GLN A 65 12.08 -12.43 0.81
CA GLN A 65 11.36 -11.15 0.82
C GLN A 65 9.92 -11.35 1.30
N VAL A 66 9.49 -10.51 2.26
CA VAL A 66 8.10 -10.39 2.69
C VAL A 66 7.57 -9.04 2.25
N CYS A 67 6.45 -9.04 1.54
CA CYS A 67 5.77 -7.83 1.08
C CYS A 67 4.59 -7.52 2.00
N ASN A 68 4.52 -6.28 2.54
CA ASN A 68 3.39 -5.88 3.38
C ASN A 68 2.12 -5.64 2.55
N ASN A 69 2.27 -5.17 1.32
CA ASN A 69 1.15 -4.90 0.41
C ASN A 69 1.61 -5.11 -1.03
N SER A 70 0.81 -5.82 -1.83
CA SER A 70 1.09 -6.15 -3.22
C SER A 70 0.30 -5.31 -4.22
N LYS A 71 -0.75 -4.59 -3.77
CA LYS A 71 -1.69 -3.85 -4.63
C LYS A 71 -1.36 -2.37 -4.67
N GLY A 72 -0.35 -1.97 -5.44
CA GLY A 72 -0.07 -0.55 -5.68
C GLY A 72 -1.12 0.13 -6.56
N LEU A 73 -1.40 1.41 -6.31
CA LEU A 73 -2.31 2.23 -7.11
C LEU A 73 -1.54 3.16 -8.05
N GLN A 74 -2.10 3.43 -9.22
CA GLN A 74 -1.62 4.46 -10.12
C GLN A 74 -2.17 5.82 -9.65
N ILE A 75 -1.26 6.75 -9.39
CA ILE A 75 -1.61 8.07 -8.85
C ILE A 75 -1.53 9.08 -10.01
N PRO A 76 -2.57 9.93 -10.21
CA PRO A 76 -2.47 11.05 -11.14
C PRO A 76 -1.42 12.07 -10.65
N ASP A 77 -0.99 12.98 -11.51
CA ASP A 77 0.01 13.98 -11.12
C ASP A 77 -0.50 14.83 -9.94
N SER A 78 0.09 14.63 -8.77
CA SER A 78 -0.32 15.27 -7.52
C SER A 78 -0.03 16.78 -7.52
N LYS A 79 0.79 17.27 -8.45
CA LYS A 79 1.08 18.70 -8.61
C LYS A 79 -0.03 19.46 -9.31
N ALA A 80 -0.98 18.78 -9.95
CA ALA A 80 -2.12 19.43 -10.57
C ALA A 80 -2.99 20.12 -9.50
N LEU A 81 -3.41 21.36 -9.77
CA LEU A 81 -4.16 22.19 -8.81
C LEU A 81 -5.43 21.50 -8.29
N GLN A 82 -6.10 20.75 -9.16
CA GLN A 82 -7.30 19.96 -8.86
C GLN A 82 -7.11 18.84 -7.83
N TYR A 83 -5.86 18.43 -7.56
CA TYR A 83 -5.54 17.35 -6.64
C TYR A 83 -4.77 17.78 -5.40
N ARG A 84 -4.42 19.07 -5.27
CA ARG A 84 -3.55 19.61 -4.20
C ARG A 84 -4.03 19.30 -2.78
N ASN A 85 -5.34 19.15 -2.60
CA ASN A 85 -5.97 18.77 -1.32
C ASN A 85 -6.93 17.58 -1.49
N SER A 86 -6.72 16.76 -2.53
CA SER A 86 -7.60 15.62 -2.77
C SER A 86 -7.34 14.54 -1.73
N PHE A 87 -8.37 14.27 -0.93
CA PHE A 87 -8.38 13.18 0.03
C PHE A 87 -7.94 11.85 -0.58
N PHE A 88 -8.37 11.57 -1.81
CA PHE A 88 -8.11 10.29 -2.46
C PHE A 88 -6.67 10.17 -2.94
N VAL A 89 -6.11 11.25 -3.50
CA VAL A 89 -4.72 11.27 -3.99
C VAL A 89 -3.75 11.13 -2.82
N ASP A 90 -3.95 11.89 -1.74
CA ASP A 90 -3.12 11.76 -0.54
C ASP A 90 -3.21 10.37 0.09
N THR A 91 -4.42 9.79 0.14
CA THR A 91 -4.61 8.45 0.68
C THR A 91 -3.95 7.39 -0.21
N ALA A 92 -4.01 7.54 -1.54
CA ALA A 92 -3.33 6.65 -2.49
C ALA A 92 -1.80 6.76 -2.39
N ILE A 93 -1.25 7.95 -2.13
CA ILE A 93 0.18 8.15 -1.86
C ILE A 93 0.58 7.40 -0.59
N HIS A 94 -0.13 7.62 0.53
CA HIS A 94 0.15 6.90 1.78
C HIS A 94 -0.01 5.38 1.62
N TRP A 95 -1.04 4.94 0.89
CA TRP A 95 -1.24 3.52 0.57
C TRP A 95 -0.03 2.95 -0.16
N ASN A 96 0.46 3.62 -1.19
CA ASN A 96 1.63 3.18 -1.94
C ASN A 96 2.92 3.17 -1.12
N GLN A 97 3.04 4.00 -0.08
CA GLN A 97 4.17 3.93 0.86
C GLN A 97 4.16 2.64 1.70
N THR A 98 3.01 1.99 1.86
CA THR A 98 2.91 0.66 2.50
C THR A 98 3.26 -0.50 1.56
N VAL A 99 3.31 -0.23 0.25
CA VAL A 99 3.70 -1.19 -0.80
C VAL A 99 5.21 -1.29 -0.82
N TRP A 100 5.75 -2.07 0.12
CA TRP A 100 7.16 -2.41 0.17
C TRP A 100 7.37 -3.90 0.45
N CYS A 101 8.51 -4.41 0.01
CA CYS A 101 8.99 -5.73 0.36
C CYS A 101 10.30 -5.57 1.13
N ARG A 102 10.39 -6.21 2.29
CA ARG A 102 11.58 -6.21 3.15
C ARG A 102 12.19 -7.60 3.17
N ARG A 103 13.51 -7.67 3.37
CA ARG A 103 14.22 -8.93 3.57
C ARG A 103 13.96 -9.44 4.99
N THR A 104 13.62 -10.71 5.14
CA THR A 104 13.65 -11.41 6.42
C THR A 104 15.08 -11.88 6.67
N ALA A 105 15.62 -11.52 7.84
CA ALA A 105 16.93 -11.95 8.30
C ALA A 105 16.96 -13.46 8.58
#